data_AF-A0A3Q7T6K9-F1
#
_entry.id   AF-A0A3Q7T6K9-F1
#
_cell.length_a   1.000
_cell.length_b   1.000
_cell.length_c   1.000
_cell.angle_alpha   90.00
_cell.angle_beta   90.00
_cell.angle_gamma   90.00
#
_symmetry.space_group_name_H-M   'P 1'
#
loop_
_entity.id
_entity.type
_entity.pdbx_description
1 polymer ?
#
loop_
_entity_poly.entity_id
_entity_poly.type
_entity_poly.pdbx_seq_one_letter_code
_entity_poly.pdbx_strand_id
1 'polypeptide(L)'
;MRGHYTYEDGYTWRKWKIAHVGDDMDKLEPSCIAGGNGAKRFLKMQNQRGGRALFQDVQKPSQDEWGKTLDAMEAALLLEKSLNQALLDLHALGSARADPHLCDFLENHFLDEEVKLIKKMGDHLTNLRRLATPQAGLGEYLFERLTLKHD
;
A
#
# COMPACT_ATOMS: atom_id res chain seq x y z
N MET A 1 1.39 29.75 7.58
CA MET A 1 2.76 29.26 7.74
C MET A 1 2.84 27.92 7.03
N ARG A 2 3.65 27.81 5.96
CA ARG A 2 3.79 26.60 5.14
C ARG A 2 4.92 25.77 5.78
N GLY A 3 4.58 24.70 6.48
CA GLY A 3 5.58 23.76 6.99
C GLY A 3 6.19 23.01 5.81
N HIS A 4 7.51 23.08 5.67
CA HIS A 4 8.26 22.22 4.77
C HIS A 4 8.27 20.81 5.36
N TYR A 5 7.62 19.86 4.70
CA TYR A 5 7.73 18.43 5.04
C TYR A 5 8.77 17.81 4.11
N THR A 6 9.99 17.64 4.62
CA THR A 6 11.02 16.87 3.93
C THR A 6 10.74 15.37 4.12
N TYR A 7 10.85 14.61 3.03
CA TYR A 7 10.57 13.17 2.92
C TYR A 7 11.44 12.27 3.83
N GLU A 8 12.37 12.85 4.59
CA GLU A 8 13.26 12.12 5.51
C GLU A 8 12.72 12.01 6.95
N ASP A 9 11.63 12.71 7.27
CA ASP A 9 11.05 12.62 8.60
C ASP A 9 10.13 11.41 8.68
N GLY A 10 10.65 10.30 9.21
CA GLY A 10 9.94 9.08 9.62
C GLY A 10 8.84 9.31 10.69
N TYR A 11 8.23 10.48 10.72
CA TYR A 11 7.14 10.92 11.57
C TYR A 11 5.78 10.38 11.11
N THR A 12 5.51 10.30 9.80
CA THR A 12 4.28 9.68 9.27
C THR A 12 4.28 8.17 9.53
N TRP A 13 5.44 7.55 9.29
CA TRP A 13 5.74 6.15 9.59
C TRP A 13 5.56 5.80 11.06
N ARG A 14 6.09 6.63 11.96
CA ARG A 14 5.87 6.46 13.41
C ARG A 14 4.41 6.63 13.78
N LYS A 15 3.65 7.53 13.15
CA LYS A 15 2.24 7.73 13.51
C LYS A 15 1.35 6.56 13.10
N TRP A 16 1.66 5.88 12.00
CA TRP A 16 1.05 4.60 11.64
C TRP A 16 1.44 3.48 12.63
N LYS A 17 2.70 3.46 13.10
CA LYS A 17 3.20 2.55 14.16
C LYS A 17 2.61 2.84 15.56
N ILE A 18 2.23 4.08 15.85
CA ILE A 18 1.72 4.53 17.16
C ILE A 18 0.21 4.26 17.32
N ALA A 19 -0.52 3.94 16.24
CA ALA A 19 -1.96 3.71 16.25
C ALA A 19 -2.42 2.40 16.96
N HIS A 20 -1.59 1.77 17.80
CA HIS A 20 -1.85 0.46 18.44
C HIS A 20 -2.09 -0.70 17.46
N VAL A 21 -1.70 -0.53 16.20
CA VAL A 21 -1.56 -1.60 15.22
C VAL A 21 -0.12 -2.09 15.39
N GLY A 22 0.07 -3.18 16.14
CA GLY A 22 1.37 -3.59 16.67
C GLY A 22 2.47 -3.81 15.63
N ASP A 23 3.67 -4.07 16.13
CA ASP A 23 4.94 -4.22 15.41
C ASP A 23 4.92 -5.22 14.23
N ASP A 24 3.84 -5.98 14.04
CA ASP A 24 3.69 -7.04 13.05
C ASP A 24 3.05 -6.60 11.71
N MET A 25 2.56 -5.34 11.56
CA MET A 25 2.14 -4.85 10.24
C MET A 25 3.31 -4.56 9.29
N ASP A 26 4.55 -4.61 9.79
CA ASP A 26 5.77 -4.67 8.97
C ASP A 26 5.79 -5.92 8.04
N LYS A 27 4.94 -6.94 8.28
CA LYS A 27 4.80 -8.16 7.43
C LYS A 27 3.71 -8.06 6.36
N LEU A 28 2.82 -7.09 6.51
CA LEU A 28 1.76 -6.79 5.56
C LEU A 28 2.07 -5.49 4.86
N GLU A 29 3.34 -5.20 4.50
CA GLU A 29 3.70 -3.96 3.79
C GLU A 29 2.77 -3.76 2.59
N PRO A 30 1.74 -2.88 2.69
CA PRO A 30 0.91 -2.59 1.53
C PRO A 30 1.79 -1.85 0.52
N SER A 31 1.58 -2.01 -0.79
CA SER A 31 2.44 -1.36 -1.80
C SER A 31 2.53 0.15 -1.62
N CYS A 32 1.46 0.77 -1.08
CA CYS A 32 1.40 2.18 -0.75
C CYS A 32 2.32 2.60 0.40
N ILE A 33 2.67 1.66 1.28
CA ILE A 33 3.65 1.81 2.36
C ILE A 33 5.03 1.37 1.87
N ALA A 34 5.13 0.26 1.12
CA ALA A 34 6.32 -0.14 0.36
C ALA A 34 6.65 0.79 -0.83
N GLY A 35 6.05 1.98 -0.89
CA GLY A 35 6.20 2.97 -1.96
C GLY A 35 7.66 3.35 -2.24
N GLY A 36 8.57 3.09 -1.29
CA GLY A 36 10.01 3.19 -1.49
C GLY A 36 10.59 2.23 -2.55
N ASN A 37 10.08 1.01 -2.70
CA ASN A 37 10.62 0.02 -3.64
C ASN A 37 9.96 0.11 -5.02
N GLY A 38 8.64 0.28 -5.07
CA GLY A 38 7.91 0.47 -6.34
C GLY A 38 8.33 1.74 -7.07
N ALA A 39 8.40 2.88 -6.39
CA ALA A 39 8.82 4.14 -7.00
C ALA A 39 10.26 4.09 -7.52
N LYS A 40 11.18 3.43 -6.79
CA LYS A 40 12.57 3.22 -7.25
C LYS A 40 12.64 2.38 -8.53
N ARG A 41 11.82 1.34 -8.65
CA ARG A 41 11.74 0.52 -9.89
C ARG A 41 11.27 1.36 -11.07
N PHE A 42 10.23 2.18 -10.90
CA PHE A 42 9.77 3.11 -11.94
C PHE A 42 10.83 4.14 -12.34
N LEU A 43 11.48 4.78 -11.36
CA LEU A 43 12.55 5.73 -11.63
C LEU A 43 13.70 5.10 -12.41
N LYS A 44 14.10 3.86 -12.05
CA LYS A 44 15.14 3.12 -12.75
C LYS A 44 14.74 2.82 -14.20
N MET A 45 13.52 2.33 -14.42
CA MET A 45 13.00 2.01 -15.75
C MET A 45 12.93 3.27 -16.63
N GLN A 46 12.47 4.39 -16.07
CA GLN A 46 12.39 5.66 -16.77
C GLN A 46 13.78 6.17 -17.20
N ASN A 47 14.78 6.08 -16.32
CA ASN A 47 16.17 6.41 -16.65
C ASN A 47 16.78 5.48 -17.70
N GLN A 48 16.47 4.17 -17.66
CA GLN A 48 16.94 3.20 -18.66
C GLN A 48 16.43 3.50 -20.07
N ARG A 49 15.23 4.05 -20.19
CA ARG A 49 14.61 4.43 -21.47
C ARG A 49 14.94 5.86 -21.92
N GLY A 50 15.85 6.54 -21.22
CA GLY A 50 16.20 7.94 -21.50
C GLY A 50 15.10 8.95 -21.15
N GLY A 51 14.07 8.52 -20.41
CA GLY A 51 13.05 9.41 -19.88
C GLY A 51 13.60 10.30 -18.76
N ARG A 52 12.89 11.39 -18.47
CA ARG A 52 13.22 12.29 -17.35
C ARG A 52 12.14 12.22 -16.29
N ALA A 53 12.54 11.92 -15.06
CA ALA A 53 11.65 11.96 -13.91
C ALA A 53 11.32 13.41 -13.54
N LEU A 54 10.04 13.71 -13.38
CA LEU A 54 9.54 14.98 -12.86
C LEU A 54 8.87 14.71 -11.52
N PHE A 55 9.46 15.20 -10.43
CA PHE A 55 8.92 15.02 -9.09
C PHE A 55 7.83 16.05 -8.82
N GLN A 56 6.75 15.58 -8.20
CA GLN A 56 5.63 16.41 -7.74
C GLN A 56 5.51 16.27 -6.22
N ASP A 57 4.86 17.26 -5.60
CA ASP A 57 4.60 17.24 -4.17
C ASP A 57 3.69 16.07 -3.80
N VAL A 58 4.19 15.18 -2.94
CA VAL A 58 3.41 14.07 -2.39
C VAL A 58 2.40 14.65 -1.41
N GLN A 59 1.11 14.42 -1.69
CA GLN A 59 0.05 14.92 -0.84
C GLN A 59 0.04 14.20 0.50
N LYS A 60 -0.21 14.96 1.57
CA LYS A 60 -0.46 14.38 2.89
C LYS A 60 -1.71 13.48 2.81
N PRO A 61 -1.75 12.36 3.54
CA PRO A 61 -2.98 11.59 3.70
C PRO A 61 -4.16 12.45 4.14
N SER A 62 -5.37 12.07 3.72
CA SER A 62 -6.60 12.79 4.04
C SER A 62 -6.93 12.82 5.54
N GLN A 63 -6.35 11.90 6.32
CA GLN A 63 -6.60 11.75 7.75
C GLN A 63 -5.28 11.48 8.50
N ASP A 64 -5.22 11.99 9.72
CA ASP A 64 -4.06 11.87 10.61
C ASP A 64 -4.17 10.70 11.60
N GLU A 65 -5.38 10.17 11.79
CA GLU A 65 -5.73 9.09 12.69
C GLU A 65 -6.69 8.14 11.97
N TRP A 66 -6.45 6.82 12.06
CA TRP A 66 -7.13 5.82 11.25
C TRP A 66 -8.18 4.99 12.00
N GLY A 67 -8.71 5.50 13.12
CA GLY A 67 -9.79 4.85 13.85
C GLY A 67 -9.40 3.47 14.38
N LYS A 68 -10.27 2.47 14.20
CA LYS A 68 -10.03 1.08 14.60
C LYS A 68 -9.23 0.33 13.52
N THR A 69 -8.63 -0.80 13.89
CA THR A 69 -7.88 -1.68 12.97
C THR A 69 -8.67 -2.03 11.71
N LEU A 70 -9.99 -2.25 11.84
CA LEU A 70 -10.87 -2.51 10.71
C LEU A 70 -10.92 -1.34 9.72
N ASP A 71 -11.11 -0.12 10.22
CA ASP A 71 -11.23 1.10 9.41
C ASP A 71 -9.90 1.38 8.68
N ALA A 72 -8.77 1.23 9.39
CA ALA A 72 -7.44 1.36 8.82
C ALA A 72 -7.18 0.34 7.69
N MET A 73 -7.57 -0.91 7.88
CA MET A 73 -7.32 -1.97 6.90
C MET A 73 -8.26 -1.87 5.69
N GLU A 74 -9.49 -1.37 5.87
CA GLU A 74 -10.39 -1.03 4.76
C GLU A 74 -9.83 0.12 3.92
N ALA A 75 -9.32 1.17 4.56
CA ALA A 75 -8.68 2.29 3.87
C ALA A 75 -7.43 1.85 3.09
N ALA A 76 -6.59 1.02 3.69
CA ALA A 76 -5.42 0.47 3.02
C ALA A 76 -5.82 -0.38 1.80
N LEU A 77 -6.83 -1.26 1.92
CA LEU A 77 -7.30 -2.05 0.78
C LEU A 77 -7.85 -1.18 -0.36
N LEU A 78 -8.55 -0.09 -0.04
CA LEU A 78 -9.03 0.84 -1.06
C LEU A 78 -7.87 1.52 -1.80
N LEU A 79 -6.80 1.87 -1.08
CA LEU A 79 -5.60 2.45 -1.67
C LEU A 79 -4.89 1.47 -2.60
N GLU A 80 -4.70 0.21 -2.20
CA GLU A 80 -4.13 -0.84 -3.06
C GLU A 80 -4.96 -1.06 -4.32
N LYS A 81 -6.29 -1.13 -4.21
CA LYS A 81 -7.18 -1.23 -5.38
C LYS A 81 -7.04 -0.05 -6.33
N SER A 82 -6.92 1.16 -5.79
CA SER A 82 -6.71 2.37 -6.59
C SER A 82 -5.35 2.35 -7.30
N LEU A 83 -4.31 1.85 -6.65
CA LEU A 83 -2.98 1.73 -7.22
C LEU A 83 -2.96 0.67 -8.34
N ASN A 84 -3.56 -0.50 -8.10
CA ASN A 84 -3.73 -1.54 -9.11
C ASN A 84 -4.51 -1.02 -10.34
N GLN A 85 -5.55 -0.22 -10.13
CA GLN A 85 -6.27 0.41 -11.25
C GLN A 85 -5.36 1.35 -12.06
N ALA A 86 -4.56 2.19 -11.39
CA ALA A 86 -3.61 3.07 -12.08
C ALA A 86 -2.55 2.29 -12.87
N LEU A 87 -2.11 1.13 -12.37
CA LEU A 87 -1.18 0.24 -13.09
C LEU A 87 -1.83 -0.39 -14.32
N LEU A 88 -3.09 -0.82 -14.22
CA LEU A 88 -3.87 -1.34 -15.35
C LEU A 88 -4.10 -0.27 -16.42
N ASP A 89 -4.41 0.96 -16.02
CA ASP A 89 -4.58 2.09 -16.94
C ASP A 89 -3.26 2.41 -17.67
N LEU A 90 -2.12 2.35 -16.95
CA LEU A 90 -0.80 2.53 -17.54
C LEU A 90 -0.44 1.39 -18.51
N HIS A 91 -0.81 0.15 -18.19
CA HIS A 91 -0.64 -1.00 -19.08
C HIS A 91 -1.47 -0.86 -20.36
N ALA A 92 -2.73 -0.44 -20.24
CA ALA A 92 -3.60 -0.16 -21.37
C ALA A 92 -3.02 0.94 -22.28
N LEU A 93 -2.44 1.99 -21.68
CA LEU A 93 -1.73 3.03 -22.42
C LEU A 93 -0.49 2.49 -23.14
N GLY A 94 0.32 1.66 -22.47
CA GLY A 94 1.48 0.99 -23.08
C GLY A 94 1.07 0.11 -24.27
N SER A 95 0.00 -0.66 -24.11
CA SER A 95 -0.57 -1.49 -25.17
C SER A 95 -1.06 -0.66 -26.35
N ALA A 96 -1.79 0.43 -26.11
CA ALA A 96 -2.27 1.35 -27.15
C ALA A 96 -1.12 2.06 -27.90
N ARG A 97 0.04 2.21 -27.25
CA ARG A 97 1.25 2.80 -27.84
C ARG A 97 2.20 1.75 -28.42
N ALA A 98 1.80 0.48 -28.42
CA ALA A 98 2.63 -0.65 -28.85
C ALA A 98 4.01 -0.67 -28.16
N ASP A 99 4.05 -0.45 -26.85
CA ASP A 99 5.25 -0.56 -26.01
C ASP A 99 5.25 -1.89 -25.24
N PRO A 100 5.69 -3.00 -25.85
CA PRO A 100 5.67 -4.32 -25.21
C PRO A 100 6.57 -4.40 -23.98
N HIS A 101 7.67 -3.65 -23.94
CA HIS A 101 8.56 -3.65 -22.78
C HIS A 101 7.91 -2.94 -21.58
N LEU A 102 7.00 -1.98 -21.79
CA LEU A 102 6.31 -1.33 -20.66
C LEU A 102 5.27 -2.28 -20.09
N CYS A 103 4.50 -2.96 -20.95
CA CYS A 103 3.54 -3.96 -20.54
C CYS A 103 4.21 -5.10 -19.75
N ASP A 104 5.29 -5.68 -20.30
CA ASP A 104 6.05 -6.74 -19.63
C ASP A 104 6.64 -6.30 -18.28
N PHE A 105 7.14 -5.07 -18.19
CA PHE A 105 7.64 -4.51 -16.93
C PHE A 105 6.54 -4.41 -15.85
N LEU A 106 5.33 -4.01 -16.22
CA LEU A 106 4.20 -3.90 -15.29
C LEU A 106 3.70 -5.28 -14.84
N GLU A 107 3.61 -6.22 -15.78
CA GLU A 107 3.19 -7.60 -15.51
C GLU A 107 4.16 -8.33 -14.57
N ASN A 108 5.47 -8.24 -14.84
CA ASN A 108 6.49 -8.99 -14.11
C ASN A 108 6.86 -8.42 -12.74
N HIS A 109 6.57 -7.15 -12.48
CA HIS A 109 7.03 -6.47 -11.26
C HIS A 109 5.94 -5.87 -10.39
N PHE A 110 4.69 -5.78 -10.87
CA PHE A 110 3.64 -5.08 -10.13
C PHE A 110 2.31 -5.83 -10.15
N LEU A 111 1.75 -6.14 -11.32
CA LEU A 111 0.35 -6.60 -11.41
C LEU A 111 0.10 -7.92 -10.65
N ASP A 112 1.03 -8.87 -10.68
CA ASP A 112 0.89 -10.12 -9.91
C ASP A 112 1.05 -9.90 -8.39
N GLU A 113 1.96 -9.01 -7.98
CA GLU A 113 2.17 -8.66 -6.57
C GLU A 113 0.93 -7.96 -5.99
N GLU A 114 0.35 -7.00 -6.72
CA GLU A 114 -0.86 -6.26 -6.35
C GLU A 114 -2.07 -7.19 -6.17
N VAL A 115 -2.32 -8.11 -7.11
CA VAL A 115 -3.45 -9.03 -7.01
C VAL A 115 -3.32 -9.94 -5.80
N LYS A 116 -2.11 -10.43 -5.50
CA LYS A 116 -1.82 -11.25 -4.31
C LYS A 116 -2.04 -10.45 -3.03
N LEU A 117 -1.56 -9.22 -2.98
CA LEU A 117 -1.71 -8.34 -1.82
C LEU A 117 -3.19 -7.99 -1.56
N ILE A 118 -3.92 -7.56 -2.58
CA ILE A 118 -5.35 -7.25 -2.50
C ILE A 118 -6.14 -8.46 -1.99
N LYS A 119 -5.82 -9.66 -2.47
CA LYS A 119 -6.45 -10.90 -1.99
C LYS A 119 -6.16 -11.15 -0.52
N LYS A 120 -4.88 -11.07 -0.13
CA LYS A 120 -4.44 -11.28 1.26
C LYS A 120 -5.14 -10.30 2.23
N MET A 121 -5.17 -9.02 1.87
CA MET A 121 -5.86 -7.99 2.66
C MET A 121 -7.38 -8.21 2.71
N GLY A 122 -8.00 -8.66 1.62
CA GLY A 122 -9.42 -9.03 1.59
C GLY A 122 -9.76 -10.20 2.52
N ASP A 123 -8.89 -11.21 2.59
CA ASP A 123 -9.05 -12.36 3.49
C ASP A 123 -8.94 -11.93 4.95
N HIS A 124 -7.93 -11.11 5.25
CA HIS A 124 -7.73 -10.52 6.56
C HIS A 124 -8.96 -9.69 7.00
N LEU A 125 -9.52 -8.87 6.10
CA LEU A 125 -10.72 -8.07 6.42
C LEU A 125 -11.92 -8.97 6.70
N THR A 126 -12.08 -10.04 5.93
CA THR A 126 -13.15 -11.01 6.15
C THR A 126 -13.01 -11.69 7.51
N ASN A 127 -11.79 -12.05 7.90
CA ASN A 127 -11.51 -12.63 9.22
C ASN A 127 -11.77 -11.63 10.35
N LEU A 128 -11.31 -10.38 10.22
CA LEU A 128 -11.58 -9.32 11.21
C LEU A 128 -13.08 -9.09 11.39
N ARG A 129 -13.85 -8.97 10.31
CA ARG A 129 -15.31 -8.80 10.37
C ARG A 129 -16.01 -9.99 11.01
N ARG A 130 -15.51 -11.21 10.84
CA ARG A 130 -16.03 -12.42 11.52
C ARG A 130 -15.69 -12.45 13.01
N LEU A 131 -14.53 -11.92 13.39
CA LEU A 131 -14.05 -11.86 14.77
C LEU A 131 -14.56 -10.63 15.53
N ALA A 132 -15.25 -9.71 14.85
CA ALA A 132 -15.89 -8.54 15.44
C ALA A 132 -17.07 -8.98 16.34
N THR A 133 -16.76 -9.39 17.56
CA THR A 133 -17.73 -9.63 18.64
C THR A 133 -18.06 -8.30 19.35
N PRO A 134 -19.15 -8.24 20.15
CA PRO A 134 -19.47 -7.06 20.96
C PRO A 134 -18.34 -6.62 21.90
N GLN A 135 -17.39 -7.51 22.22
CA GLN A 135 -16.12 -7.17 22.87
C GLN A 135 -15.03 -6.96 21.82
N ALA A 136 -15.12 -5.83 21.09
CA ALA A 136 -14.23 -5.50 19.96
C ALA A 136 -12.72 -5.67 20.26
N GLY A 137 -12.30 -5.47 21.52
CA GLY A 137 -10.89 -5.62 21.91
C GLY A 137 -10.33 -7.05 21.91
N LEU A 138 -11.16 -8.09 22.12
CA LEU A 138 -10.66 -9.47 22.13
C LEU A 138 -10.48 -10.03 20.70
N GLY A 139 -11.36 -9.64 19.78
CA GLY A 139 -11.28 -10.05 18.38
C GLY A 139 -10.06 -9.47 17.67
N GLU A 140 -9.79 -8.18 17.89
CA GLU A 140 -8.59 -7.50 17.37
C GLU A 140 -7.30 -8.14 17.92
N TYR A 141 -7.24 -8.38 19.24
CA TYR A 141 -6.09 -9.02 19.89
C TYR A 141 -5.82 -10.45 19.37
N LEU A 142 -6.87 -11.26 19.17
CA LEU A 142 -6.73 -12.62 18.64
C LEU A 142 -6.29 -12.61 17.18
N PHE A 143 -6.81 -11.68 16.37
CA PHE A 143 -6.41 -11.53 14.98
C PHE A 143 -4.92 -11.16 14.86
N GLU A 144 -4.47 -10.19 15.65
CA GLU A 144 -3.07 -9.79 15.72
C GLU A 144 -2.16 -10.97 16.08
N ARG A 145 -2.52 -11.75 17.10
CA ARG A 145 -1.69 -12.88 17.55
C ARG A 145 -1.71 -14.11 16.64
N LEU A 146 -2.82 -14.40 15.99
CA LEU A 146 -3.00 -15.67 15.27
C LEU A 146 -2.81 -15.54 13.76
N THR A 147 -2.99 -14.34 13.20
CA THR A 147 -2.94 -14.13 11.75
C THR A 147 -1.72 -13.31 11.35
N LEU A 148 -1.36 -12.27 12.11
CA LEU A 148 -0.23 -11.41 11.73
C LEU A 148 1.13 -11.96 12.19
N LYS A 149 1.18 -12.69 13.31
CA LYS A 149 2.45 -13.26 13.81
C LYS A 149 2.97 -14.47 13.04
N HIS A 150 2.10 -15.21 12.36
CA HIS A 150 2.43 -16.51 11.76
C HIS A 150 2.80 -16.46 10.26
N ASP A 151 2.72 -15.29 9.64
CA ASP A 151 3.19 -15.03 8.27
C ASP A 151 4.62 -14.50 8.23
#